data_AF-A0A9D7DNR1-F1
#
_entry.id   AF-A0A9D7DNR1-F1
#
_cell.length_a   1.000
_cell.length_b   1.000
_cell.length_c   1.000
_cell.angle_alpha   90.00
_cell.angle_beta   90.00
_cell.angle_gamma   90.00
#
_symmetry.space_group_name_H-M   'P 1'
#
loop_
_entity.id
_entity.type
_entity.pdbx_description
1 polymer ?
#
loop_
_entity_poly.entity_id
_entity_poly.type
_entity_poly.pdbx_seq_one_letter_code
_entity_poly.pdbx_strand_id
1 'polypeptide(L)' 'MVLVDDVLMSGRTLMHAASYLIHVPLKRLTTVVLVDRRHRTYPIRADIVGLTLSTTLQEHISVELGRKDSVYLK' A
#
# COMPACT_ATOMS: atom_id res chain seq x y z
N MET A 1 -1.16 10.83 12.06
CA MET A 1 -0.60 10.95 10.70
C MET A 1 -1.06 9.76 9.88
N VAL A 2 -1.30 9.95 8.59
CA VAL A 2 -1.75 8.89 7.69
C VAL A 2 -0.76 8.77 6.55
N LEU A 3 -0.19 7.58 6.35
CA LEU A 3 0.65 7.24 5.22
C LEU A 3 -0.21 6.52 4.20
N VAL A 4 -0.27 7.04 2.98
CA VAL A 4 -1.14 6.53 1.91
C VAL A 4 -0.28 6.02 0.77
N ASP A 5 -0.59 4.82 0.28
CA ASP A 5 0.04 4.20 -0.90
C ASP A 5 -1.05 3.70 -1.86
N ASP A 6 -0.76 3.57 -3.14
CA ASP A 6 -1.71 3.02 -4.11
C ASP A 6 -1.76 1.49 -4.03
N VAL A 7 -0.61 0.83 -4.11
CA VAL A 7 -0.50 -0.64 -4.17
C VAL A 7 0.52 -1.18 -3.17
N LEU A 8 0.05 -1.94 -2.18
CA LEU A 8 0.90 -2.71 -1.29
C LEU A 8 1.34 -4.02 -1.96
N MET A 9 2.59 -4.03 -2.43
CA MET A 9 3.27 -5.21 -2.95
C MET A 9 4.17 -5.83 -1.86
N SER A 10 5.47 -5.53 -1.87
CA SER A 10 6.44 -6.11 -0.94
C SER A 10 6.38 -5.49 0.46
N GLY A 11 5.86 -4.26 0.57
CA GLY A 11 5.89 -3.44 1.78
C GLY A 11 7.14 -2.58 1.93
N ARG A 12 8.11 -2.65 1.01
CA ARG A 12 9.37 -1.91 1.10
C ARG A 12 9.19 -0.39 1.19
N THR A 13 8.36 0.18 0.30
CA THR A 13 8.11 1.63 0.22
C THR A 13 7.45 2.13 1.51
N LEU A 14 6.37 1.47 1.92
CA LEU A 14 5.64 1.79 3.13
C LEU A 14 6.53 1.70 4.39
N MET A 15 7.38 0.66 4.48
CA MET A 15 8.33 0.47 5.58
C MET A 15 9.39 1.56 5.60
N HIS A 16 9.93 1.93 4.45
CA HIS A 16 10.93 2.99 4.35
C HIS A 16 10.35 4.34 4.81
N ALA A 17 9.16 4.70 4.32
CA ALA A 17 8.47 5.91 4.74
C ALA A 17 8.14 5.88 6.24
N ALA A 18 7.60 4.77 6.76
CA ALA A 18 7.34 4.61 8.18
C ALA A 18 8.62 4.77 9.03
N SER A 19 9.75 4.19 8.58
CA SER A 19 11.03 4.29 9.29
C SER A 19 11.55 5.72 9.41
N TYR A 20 11.30 6.57 8.42
CA TYR A 20 11.62 7.99 8.53
C TYR A 20 10.69 8.70 9.52
N LEU A 21 9.39 8.39 9.41
CA LEU A 21 8.32 9.05 10.15
C LEU A 21 8.33 8.73 11.66
N ILE A 22 8.83 7.57 12.10
CA ILE A 22 8.94 7.26 13.54
C ILE A 22 9.91 8.17 14.30
N HIS A 23 10.80 8.90 13.61
CA HIS A 23 11.74 9.82 14.24
C HIS A 23 11.13 11.20 14.56
N VAL A 24 9.90 11.48 14.09
CA VAL A 24 9.15 12.66 14.49
C VAL A 24 8.16 12.31 15.61
N PRO A 25 7.82 13.24 16.53
CA PRO A 25 6.88 12.97 17.60
C PRO A 25 5.47 12.69 17.03
N LEU A 26 5.08 11.41 17.04
CA LEU A 26 3.79 10.94 16.53
C LEU A 26 2.96 10.34 17.66
N LYS A 27 1.70 10.78 17.75
CA LYS A 27 0.69 10.11 18.60
C LYS A 27 0.19 8.79 17.99
N ARG A 28 0.14 8.73 16.65
CA ARG A 28 -0.32 7.57 15.86
C ARG A 28 0.11 7.71 14.41
N LEU A 29 0.59 6.61 13.84
CA LEU A 29 0.77 6.41 12.40
C LEU A 29 -0.27 5.39 11.94
N THR A 30 -1.03 5.74 10.91
CA THR A 30 -2.00 4.84 10.27
C THR A 30 -1.63 4.70 8.81
N THR A 31 -1.69 3.49 8.28
CA THR A 31 -1.33 3.16 6.90
C THR A 31 -2.59 2.80 6.11
N VAL A 32 -2.74 3.40 4.93
CA VAL A 32 -3.90 3.22 4.05
C VAL A 32 -3.40 2.87 2.66
N VAL A 33 -3.94 1.81 2.07
CA VAL A 33 -3.60 1.41 0.71
C VAL A 33 -4.84 1.16 -0.12
N LEU A 34 -4.81 1.54 -1.39
CA LEU A 34 -5.93 1.27 -2.28
C LEU A 34 -6.02 -0.23 -2.61
N VAL A 35 -4.88 -0.91 -2.85
CA VAL A 35 -4.83 -2.33 -3.22
C VAL A 35 -3.76 -3.09 -2.41
N ASP A 36 -4.11 -4.22 -1.76
CA ASP A 36 -3.13 -5.19 -1.19
C ASP A 36 -3.09 -6.46 -2.05
N ARG A 37 -1.92 -6.82 -2.59
CA ARG A 37 -1.73 -8.00 -3.45
C ARG A 37 -1.25 -9.26 -2.73
N ARG A 38 -1.10 -9.22 -1.40
CA ARG A 38 -0.65 -10.33 -0.53
C ARG A 38 0.72 -10.96 -0.84
N HIS A 39 1.63 -10.22 -1.47
CA HIS A 39 3.03 -10.64 -1.72
C HIS A 39 4.04 -9.93 -0.82
N ARG A 40 3.78 -9.93 0.49
CA ARG A 40 4.61 -9.18 1.46
C ARG A 40 5.92 -9.90 1.74
N THR A 41 7.01 -9.15 1.67
CA THR A 41 8.35 -9.61 2.09
C THR A 41 8.89 -8.79 3.25
N TYR A 42 8.39 -7.56 3.45
CA TYR A 42 8.67 -6.73 4.62
C TYR A 42 7.59 -6.93 5.70
N PRO A 43 7.95 -6.83 6.99
CA PRO A 43 7.04 -7.04 8.10
C PRO A 43 6.16 -5.80 8.36
N ILE A 44 5.42 -5.36 7.33
CA ILE A 44 4.49 -4.25 7.42
C ILE A 44 3.16 -4.62 6.76
N ARG A 45 2.06 -4.19 7.37
CA ARG A 45 0.69 -4.37 6.88
C ARG A 45 0.01 -3.00 6.86
N ALA A 46 -0.86 -2.79 5.88
CA ALA A 46 -1.75 -1.64 5.86
C ALA A 46 -2.88 -1.80 6.89
N ASP A 47 -3.17 -0.75 7.66
CA ASP A 47 -4.27 -0.74 8.62
C ASP A 47 -5.63 -0.68 7.91
N ILE A 48 -5.69 0.04 6.80
CA ILE A 48 -6.89 0.17 5.96
C ILE A 48 -6.51 -0.23 4.53
N VAL A 49 -7.33 -1.11 3.94
CA VAL A 49 -7.14 -1.61 2.57
C VAL A 49 -8.44 -1.40 1.80
N GLY A 50 -8.36 -0.75 0.64
CA GLY A 50 -9.51 -0.59 -0.26
C GLY A 50 -9.95 -1.92 -0.88
N LEU A 51 -9.02 -2.60 -1.55
CA LEU A 51 -9.25 -3.87 -2.23
C LEU A 51 -8.11 -4.85 -1.94
N THR A 52 -8.45 -6.10 -1.61
CA THR A 52 -7.46 -7.17 -1.51
C THR A 52 -7.56 -8.06 -2.74
N LEU A 53 -6.46 -8.23 -3.45
CA LEU A 53 -6.37 -9.09 -4.63
C LEU A 53 -5.39 -10.22 -4.36
N SER A 54 -5.76 -11.44 -4.77
CA SER A 54 -4.80 -12.54 -4.82
C SER A 54 -4.31 -12.62 -6.27
N THR A 55 -3.14 -12.03 -6.53
CA THR A 55 -2.51 -12.03 -7.86
C THR A 55 -1.35 -13.01 -7.88
N THR A 56 -0.81 -13.35 -9.05
CA THR A 56 0.53 -13.94 -9.15
C THR A 56 1.60 -12.84 -9.10
N LEU A 57 2.87 -13.19 -8.90
CA LEU A 57 3.99 -12.22 -8.92
C LEU A 57 4.19 -11.58 -10.31
N GLN A 58 3.78 -12.28 -11.37
CA GLN A 58 3.96 -11.87 -12.77
C GLN A 58 2.89 -10.88 -13.24
N GLU A 59 1.74 -10.84 -12.56
CA GLU A 59 0.64 -9.93 -12.88
C GLU A 59 0.94 -8.49 -12.45
N HIS A 60 0.67 -7.53 -13.33
CA HIS A 60 0.86 -6.11 -13.06
C HIS A 60 -0.49 -5.43 -12.80
N ILE A 61 -0.62 -4.75 -11.65
CA ILE A 61 -1.82 -3.96 -11.32
C ILE A 61 -1.59 -2.54 -11.82
N SER A 62 -2.53 -2.03 -12.61
CA SER A 62 -2.58 -0.62 -12.99
C SER A 62 -3.71 0.06 -12.23
N VAL A 63 -3.39 1.23 -11.65
CA VAL A 63 -4.35 2.11 -10.98
C VAL A 63 -4.46 3.39 -11.79
N GLU A 64 -5.67 3.73 -12.21
CA GLU A 64 -5.96 5.00 -12.86
C GLU A 64 -6.88 5.83 -11.97
N LEU A 65 -6.38 7.01 -11.57
CA LEU A 65 -7.11 7.98 -10.76
C LEU A 65 -7.51 9.16 -11.65
N GLY A 66 -8.78 9.57 -11.64
CA GLY A 66 -9.25 10.63 -12.53
C GLY A 66 -10.77 10.79 -12.58
N ARG A 67 -11.33 10.88 -13.79
CA ARG A 67 -12.80 11.06 -13.97
C ARG A 67 -13.61 9.86 -13.51
N LYS A 68 -13.01 8.67 -13.55
CA LYS A 68 -13.57 7.42 -13.03
C LYS A 68 -12.41 6.57 -12.54
N ASP A 69 -12.38 6.34 -11.23
CA ASP A 69 -11.32 5.55 -10.62
C ASP A 69 -11.46 4.09 -11.05
N SER A 70 -10.35 3.49 -11.48
CA SER A 70 -10.34 2.10 -11.93
C SER A 70 -9.06 1.38 -11.54
N VAL A 71 -9.22 0.08 -11.26
CA VAL A 71 -8.14 -0.85 -10.92
C VAL A 71 -8.30 -2.08 -11.79
N TYR A 72 -7.26 -2.45 -12.52
CA TYR A 72 -7.29 -3.63 -13.41
C TYR A 72 -5.95 -4.35 -13.47
N LEU A 73 -6.03 -5.65 -13.81
CA LEU A 73 -4.92 -6.54 -14.05
C LEU A 73 -4.52 -6.49 -15.53
N LYS A 74 -3.23 -6.34 -15.81
CA LYS A 74 -2.65 -6.59 -17.14
C LYS A 74 -2.13 -8.01 -17.25
#